data_AF-A0A917SEQ0-F1
#
_entry.id   AF-A0A917SEQ0-F1
#
_cell.length_a   1.000
_cell.length_b   1.000
_cell.length_c   1.000
_cell.angle_alpha   90.00
_cell.angle_beta   90.00
_cell.angle_gamma   90.00
#
_symmetry.space_group_name_H-M   'P 1'
#
loop_
_entity.id
_entity.type
_entity.pdbx_description
1 polymer ?
#
loop_
_entity_poly.entity_id
_entity_poly.type
_entity_poly.pdbx_seq_one_letter_code
_entity_poly.pdbx_strand_id
1 'polypeptide(L)' 'MVGVLLTTGRADAGILADAEPWNKRLVRTTVPKLPRPELDAVLVRPDGYTCWTSASHAPITDTLTTWFGAAS' A
#
# COMPACT_ATOMS: atom_id res chain seq x y z
N MET A 1 -8.92 -3.89 12.35
CA MET A 1 -7.47 -4.13 12.18
C MET A 1 -7.03 -3.30 10.98
N VAL A 2 -6.04 -2.41 11.12
CA VAL A 2 -5.76 -1.35 10.14
C VAL A 2 -4.32 -1.49 9.62
N GLY A 3 -4.15 -1.57 8.30
CA GLY A 3 -2.85 -1.56 7.64
C GLY A 3 -2.43 -0.14 7.25
N VAL A 4 -1.19 0.00 6.78
CA VAL A 4 -0.64 1.30 6.36
C VAL A 4 -0.09 1.20 4.95
N LEU A 5 -0.57 2.06 4.05
CA LEU A 5 0.01 2.27 2.73
C LEU A 5 0.81 3.58 2.77
N LEU A 6 2.14 3.44 2.69
CA LEU A 6 3.07 4.55 2.60
C LEU A 6 3.40 4.80 1.13
N THR A 7 3.30 6.04 0.68
CA THR A 7 3.71 6.46 -0.68
C THR A 7 4.74 7.59 -0.63
N THR A 8 5.53 7.75 -1.69
CA THR A 8 6.37 8.95 -1.90
C THR A 8 5.67 9.92 -2.85
N GLY A 9 6.20 11.14 -2.99
CA GLY A 9 5.70 12.10 -3.98
C GLY A 9 5.90 11.69 -5.44
N ARG A 10 6.59 10.57 -5.71
CA ARG A 10 6.80 10.00 -7.05
C ARG A 10 5.87 8.82 -7.33
N ALA A 11 5.09 8.39 -6.34
CA ALA A 11 4.21 7.23 -6.48
C ALA A 11 3.19 7.45 -7.59
N ASP A 12 2.94 6.40 -8.37
CA ASP A 12 1.89 6.38 -9.37
C ASP A 12 0.52 6.62 -8.70
N ALA A 13 -0.24 7.57 -9.23
CA ALA A 13 -1.60 7.87 -8.77
C ALA A 13 -2.52 6.64 -8.85
N GLY A 14 -2.25 5.70 -9.78
CA GLY A 14 -2.95 4.43 -9.90
C GLY A 14 -2.90 3.60 -8.61
N ILE A 15 -1.78 3.61 -7.87
CA ILE A 15 -1.64 2.85 -6.62
C ILE A 15 -2.64 3.33 -5.56
N LEU A 16 -2.82 4.65 -5.44
CA LEU A 16 -3.75 5.23 -4.48
C LEU A 16 -5.21 5.02 -4.90
N ALA A 17 -5.49 5.08 -6.20
CA ALA A 17 -6.81 4.81 -6.75
C ALA A 17 -7.22 3.34 -6.55
N ASP A 18 -6.32 2.40 -6.85
CA ASP A 18 -6.55 0.95 -6.69
C ASP A 18 -6.76 0.55 -5.22
N ALA A 19 -6.13 1.26 -4.29
CA ALA A 19 -6.28 1.02 -2.85
C ALA A 19 -7.51 1.72 -2.22
N GLU A 20 -8.17 2.63 -2.95
CA GLU A 20 -9.32 3.41 -2.46
C GLU A 20 -10.46 2.55 -1.89
N PRO A 21 -10.84 1.42 -2.53
CA PRO A 21 -11.94 0.60 -2.01
C PRO A 21 -11.64 -0.11 -0.67
N TRP A 22 -10.43 0.03 -0.11
CA TRP A 22 -10.03 -0.52 1.20
C TRP A 22 -9.86 0.54 2.28
N ASN A 23 -10.26 1.79 2.05
CA ASN A 23 -10.04 2.93 2.95
C ASN A 23 -10.47 2.73 4.41
N LYS A 24 -11.50 1.91 4.67
CA LYS A 24 -11.96 1.61 6.04
C LYS A 24 -10.95 0.76 6.84
N ARG A 25 -10.01 0.10 6.16
CA ARG A 25 -9.02 -0.84 6.71
C ARG A 25 -7.58 -0.41 6.44
N LEU A 26 -7.37 0.71 5.74
CA LEU A 26 -6.06 1.24 5.40
C LEU A 26 -5.94 2.69 5.84
N VAL A 27 -4.84 3.00 6.52
CA VAL A 27 -4.34 4.37 6.60
C VAL A 27 -3.40 4.58 5.42
N ARG A 28 -3.65 5.64 4.64
CA ARG A 28 -2.81 6.03 3.51
C ARG A 28 -2.09 7.32 3.86
N THR A 29 -0.78 7.38 3.65
CA THR A 29 -0.01 8.59 3.90
C THR A 29 1.17 8.72 2.95
N THR A 30 1.45 9.96 2.56
CA THR A 30 2.60 10.30 1.74
C THR A 30 3.75 10.72 2.65
N VAL A 31 4.91 10.10 2.48
CA VAL A 31 6.14 10.40 3.21
C VAL A 31 7.20 10.96 2.26
N PRO A 32 8.12 11.82 2.74
CA PRO A 32 9.14 12.41 1.88
C PRO A 32 10.15 11.38 1.35
N LYS A 33 10.37 10.27 2.07
CA LYS A 33 11.25 9.17 1.66
C LYS A 33 10.84 7.84 2.29
N LEU A 34 11.11 6.75 1.57
CA LEU A 34 11.09 5.39 2.08
C LEU A 34 12.54 4.93 2.38
N PRO A 35 12.73 3.90 3.24
CA PRO A 35 14.06 3.38 3.55
C PRO A 35 14.81 2.83 2.33
N ARG A 36 14.07 2.38 1.32
CA ARG A 36 14.58 1.91 0.04
C ARG A 36 14.26 2.95 -1.05
N PRO A 37 15.27 3.63 -1.63
CA PRO A 37 15.05 4.79 -2.51
C PRO A 37 14.44 4.42 -3.88
N GLU A 38 14.51 3.15 -4.28
CA GLU A 38 13.87 2.60 -5.47
C GLU A 38 12.38 2.34 -5.30
N LEU A 39 11.88 2.37 -4.06
CA LEU A 39 10.46 2.19 -3.78
C LEU A 39 9.76 3.55 -3.73
N ASP A 40 8.57 3.58 -4.31
CA ASP A 40 7.66 4.71 -4.22
C ASP A 40 6.39 4.38 -3.44
N ALA A 41 6.13 3.09 -3.17
CA ALA A 41 5.07 2.68 -2.26
C ALA A 41 5.40 1.40 -1.49
N VAL A 42 4.90 1.30 -0.25
CA VAL A 42 5.01 0.12 0.62
C VAL A 42 3.69 -0.08 1.36
N LEU A 43 3.18 -1.31 1.34
CA LEU A 43 2.03 -1.74 2.13
C LEU A 43 2.49 -2.56 3.33
N VAL A 44 2.13 -2.08 4.51
CA VAL A 44 2.48 -2.67 5.81
C VAL A 44 1.24 -3.23 6.46
N ARG A 45 1.34 -4.47 6.93
CA ARG A 45 0.30 -5.17 7.67
C ARG A 45 0.15 -4.59 9.08
N PRO A 46 -0.98 -4.85 9.75
CA PRO A 46 -1.21 -4.41 11.13
C PRO A 46 -0.18 -4.94 12.15
N ASP A 47 0.52 -6.03 11.82
CA ASP A 47 1.59 -6.61 12.64
C ASP A 47 2.99 -6.01 12.36
N GLY A 48 3.07 -5.00 11.49
CA GLY A 48 4.30 -4.30 11.15
C GLY A 48 5.10 -4.91 10.00
N TYR A 49 4.69 -6.04 9.44
CA TYR A 49 5.38 -6.66 8.30
C TYR A 49 4.95 -6.06 6.96
N THR A 50 5.92 -5.83 6.08
CA THR A 50 5.65 -5.46 4.68
C THR A 50 5.05 -6.64 3.92
N CYS A 51 3.91 -6.44 3.27
CA CYS A 51 3.27 -7.46 2.43
C CYS A 51 3.28 -7.13 0.94
N TRP A 52 3.56 -5.88 0.56
CA TRP A 52 3.73 -5.48 -0.84
C TRP A 52 4.57 -4.20 -0.96
N THR A 53 5.21 -4.02 -2.12
CA THR A 53 5.98 -2.81 -2.46
C THR A 53 5.77 -2.45 -3.93
N SER A 54 6.05 -1.21 -4.33
CA SER A 54 5.95 -0.76 -5.72
C SER A 54 6.89 -1.47 -6.70
N ALA A 55 7.90 -2.19 -6.20
CA ALA A 55 8.75 -3.06 -7.03
C ALA A 55 8.12 -4.44 -7.32
N SER A 56 6.95 -4.73 -6.73
CA SER A 56 6.22 -5.97 -6.97
C SER A 56 5.67 -6.01 -8.40
N HIS A 57 5.76 -7.17 -9.04
CA HIS A 57 5.08 -7.43 -10.32
C HIS A 57 3.57 -7.72 -10.14
N ALA A 58 3.13 -8.03 -8.92
CA ALA A 58 1.73 -8.26 -8.62
C ALA A 58 1.00 -6.92 -8.36
N PRO A 59 -0.23 -6.75 -8.88
CA PRO A 59 -1.11 -5.64 -8.53
C PRO A 59 -1.30 -5.50 -7.02
N ILE A 60 -1.43 -4.26 -6.54
CA ILE A 60 -1.69 -4.00 -5.12
C ILE A 60 -3.05 -4.58 -4.68
N THR A 61 -4.04 -4.62 -5.58
CA THR A 61 -5.40 -5.14 -5.33
C THR A 61 -5.41 -6.62 -4.94
N ASP A 62 -4.56 -7.45 -5.53
CA ASP A 62 -4.43 -8.88 -5.19
C ASP A 62 -3.91 -9.05 -3.76
N THR A 63 -2.91 -8.23 -3.39
CA THR A 63 -2.36 -8.22 -2.04
C THR A 63 -3.41 -7.71 -1.04
N LEU A 64 -4.13 -6.65 -1.39
CA LEU A 64 -5.19 -6.08 -0.56
C LEU A 64 -6.30 -7.09 -0.31
N THR A 65 -6.73 -7.81 -1.34
CA THR A 65 -7.71 -8.88 -1.22
C THR A 65 -7.23 -9.99 -0.30
N THR A 66 -5.96 -10.40 -0.44
CA THR A 66 -5.36 -11.48 0.36
C THR A 66 -5.26 -11.13 1.85
N TRP A 67 -4.83 -9.91 2.18
CA TRP A 67 -4.51 -9.54 3.57
C TRP A 67 -5.60 -8.74 4.28
N PHE A 68 -6.42 -8.01 3.53
CA PHE A 68 -7.44 -7.12 4.07
C PHE A 68 -8.85 -7.56 3.68
N GLY A 69 -9.03 -8.60 2.86
CA GLY A 69 -10.32 -9.12 2.39
C GLY A 69 -10.84 -8.36 1.16
N ALA A 70 -12.05 -8.67 0.69
CA ALA A 70 -12.65 -7.97 -0.46
C ALA A 70 -12.87 -6.47 -0.21
N ALA A 71 -12.86 -5.66 -1.28
CA ALA A 71 -13.16 -4.22 -1.27
C ALA A 71 -14.51 -3.88 -0.57
N SER A 72 -14.63 -2.71 0.09
CA SER A 72 -15.83 -2.29 0.85
C SER A 72 -16.01 -0.79 1.07
#